data_AF-A0A8T4R976-F1
#
_entry.id   AF-A0A8T4R976-F1
#
_cell.length_a   1.000
_cell.length_b   1.000
_cell.length_c   1.000
_cell.angle_alpha   90.00
_cell.angle_beta   90.00
_cell.angle_gamma   90.00
#
_symmetry.space_group_name_H-M   'P 1'
#
loop_
_entity.id
_entity.type
_entity.pdbx_description
1 polymer ?
#
loop_
_entity_poly.entity_id
_entity_poly.type
_entity_poly.pdbx_seq_one_letter_code
_entity_poly.pdbx_strand_id
1 'polypeptide(L)'
;MRNYTFLCQQNGGCFGCCGRNLGTTSELKLAIAQNTKEFNAANPQTTEQLLEFRERYHSYNLLHGLCRNLIEKEGQAICPLHPMLNSGKDLREGHCDAAYFCATARLFSSWKEEKQTKFLDFITNKKLDRFDFSKQMESGELVKEFMAGEKI
;
A
#
# COMPACT_ATOMS: atom_id res chain seq x y z
N MET A 1 -10.21 4.77 -15.09
CA MET A 1 -9.49 4.55 -13.82
C MET A 1 -9.32 3.06 -13.64
N ARG A 2 -8.10 2.57 -13.45
CA ARG A 2 -7.81 1.13 -13.48
C ARG A 2 -8.25 0.50 -12.14
N ASN A 3 -9.04 -0.57 -12.19
CA ASN A 3 -9.79 -1.20 -11.08
C ASN A 3 -8.97 -1.70 -9.86
N TYR A 4 -7.66 -1.46 -9.79
CA TYR A 4 -6.80 -1.94 -8.69
C TYR A 4 -6.84 -1.05 -7.45
N THR A 5 -7.30 0.21 -7.55
CA THR A 5 -7.36 1.11 -6.39
C THR A 5 -8.24 0.52 -5.30
N PHE A 6 -9.34 -0.16 -5.67
CA PHE A 6 -10.24 -0.80 -4.71
C PHE A 6 -9.57 -1.94 -3.93
N LEU A 7 -8.76 -2.76 -4.61
CA LEU A 7 -8.02 -3.86 -3.97
C LEU A 7 -6.97 -3.33 -3.01
N CYS A 8 -6.15 -2.37 -3.45
CA CYS A 8 -5.05 -1.83 -2.66
C CYS A 8 -5.52 -0.95 -1.48
N GLN A 9 -6.78 -0.53 -1.46
CA GLN A 9 -7.38 0.24 -0.37
C GLN A 9 -8.22 -0.62 0.59
N GLN A 10 -8.38 -1.93 0.33
CA GLN A 10 -9.05 -2.83 1.28
C GLN A 10 -8.31 -2.91 2.62
N ASN A 11 -9.06 -3.24 3.68
CA ASN A 11 -8.52 -3.50 5.03
C ASN A 11 -7.62 -2.37 5.57
N GLY A 12 -7.92 -1.11 5.26
CA GLY A 12 -7.18 0.06 5.77
C GLY A 12 -5.92 0.41 4.97
N GLY A 13 -5.78 -0.14 3.75
CA GLY A 13 -4.73 0.19 2.80
C GLY A 13 -3.56 -0.80 2.82
N CYS A 14 -3.09 -1.22 1.65
CA CYS A 14 -1.88 -2.01 1.54
C CYS A 14 -0.62 -1.13 1.63
N PHE A 15 0.50 -1.71 2.04
CA PHE A 15 1.77 -0.98 2.17
C PHE A 15 2.44 -0.60 0.83
N GLY A 16 1.74 -0.88 -0.29
CA GLY A 16 1.84 -0.14 -1.54
C GLY A 16 3.11 -0.35 -2.37
N CYS A 17 3.24 0.52 -3.38
CA CYS A 17 4.24 0.60 -4.46
C CYS A 17 5.73 0.43 -4.09
N CYS A 18 6.09 0.60 -2.82
CA CYS A 18 7.48 0.58 -2.37
C CYS A 18 7.73 -0.45 -1.25
N GLY A 19 6.67 -1.14 -0.79
CA GLY A 19 6.73 -2.12 0.28
C GLY A 19 7.34 -3.43 -0.21
N ARG A 20 8.66 -3.60 -0.19
CA ARG A 20 9.34 -4.84 -0.63
C ARG A 20 10.04 -5.50 0.55
N ASN A 21 9.92 -6.83 0.67
CA ASN A 21 10.50 -7.61 1.78
C ASN A 21 10.11 -7.04 3.15
N LEU A 22 8.80 -6.92 3.38
CA LEU A 22 8.24 -6.40 4.62
C LEU A 22 8.72 -7.21 5.84
N GLY A 23 9.21 -6.51 6.86
CA GLY A 23 9.65 -7.12 8.12
C GLY A 23 8.51 -7.68 8.99
N THR A 24 8.81 -7.90 10.26
CA THR A 24 7.83 -8.34 11.25
C THR A 24 6.76 -7.29 11.49
N THR A 25 5.60 -7.70 12.00
CA THR A 25 4.49 -6.78 12.25
C THR A 25 4.87 -5.70 13.27
N SER A 26 5.68 -6.05 14.28
CA SER A 26 6.20 -5.08 15.26
C SER A 26 7.12 -4.03 14.63
N GLU A 27 8.03 -4.45 13.75
CA GLU A 27 8.91 -3.53 13.01
C GLU A 27 8.11 -2.57 12.11
N LEU A 28 7.10 -3.10 11.40
CA LEU A 28 6.26 -2.28 10.54
C LEU A 28 5.43 -1.27 11.35
N LYS A 29 4.92 -1.66 12.52
CA LYS A 29 4.22 -0.73 13.44
C LYS A 29 5.14 0.40 13.88
N LEU A 30 6.38 0.08 14.28
CA LEU A 30 7.37 1.08 14.67
C LEU A 30 7.73 2.00 13.49
N ALA A 31 7.91 1.45 12.29
CA ALA A 31 8.20 2.22 11.09
C ALA A 31 7.09 3.21 10.73
N ILE A 32 5.83 2.76 10.73
CA ILE A 32 4.67 3.63 10.47
C ILE A 32 4.57 4.71 11.55
N ALA A 33 4.73 4.35 12.82
CA ALA A 33 4.69 5.32 13.92
C ALA A 33 5.79 6.38 13.79
N GLN A 34 7.01 5.97 13.42
CA GLN A 34 8.12 6.89 13.15
C GLN A 34 7.81 7.82 11.97
N ASN A 35 7.40 7.28 10.82
CA ASN A 35 7.06 8.08 9.64
C ASN A 35 5.95 9.09 9.95
N THR A 36 4.94 8.66 10.72
CA THR A 36 3.80 9.50 11.13
C THR A 36 4.26 10.62 12.05
N LYS A 37 5.15 10.33 13.02
CA LYS A 37 5.75 11.35 13.89
C LYS A 37 6.55 12.37 13.10
N GLU A 38 7.38 11.92 12.16
CA GLU A 38 8.15 12.80 11.27
C GLU A 38 7.24 13.69 10.43
N PHE A 39 6.18 13.12 9.84
CA PHE A 39 5.21 13.85 9.02
C PHE A 39 4.45 14.90 9.83
N ASN A 40 3.97 14.55 11.02
CA ASN A 40 3.27 15.48 11.89
C ASN A 40 4.18 16.61 12.40
N ALA A 41 5.47 16.33 12.61
CA ALA A 41 6.44 17.35 13.01
C ALA A 41 6.76 18.32 11.85
N ALA A 42 6.89 17.80 10.62
CA ALA A 42 7.09 18.63 9.43
C ALA A 42 5.83 19.42 9.03
N ASN A 43 4.65 18.86 9.32
CA ASN A 43 3.33 19.43 9.08
C ASN A 43 3.16 20.08 7.69
N PRO A 44 3.45 19.37 6.58
CA PRO A 44 3.39 19.96 5.25
C PRO A 44 1.96 20.37 4.89
N GLN A 45 1.78 21.62 4.45
CA GLN A 45 0.51 22.21 4.06
C GLN A 45 0.39 22.47 2.55
N THR A 46 1.52 22.55 1.85
CA THR A 46 1.55 22.79 0.40
C THR A 46 2.13 21.59 -0.37
N THR A 47 1.92 21.56 -1.69
CA THR A 47 2.54 20.55 -2.56
C THR A 47 4.06 20.59 -2.48
N GLU A 48 4.65 21.78 -2.43
CA GLU A 48 6.09 21.98 -2.32
C GLU A 48 6.62 21.37 -1.02
N GLN A 49 5.94 21.61 0.11
CA GLN A 49 6.31 21.03 1.40
C GLN A 49 6.14 19.50 1.45
N LEU A 50 5.15 18.95 0.74
CA LEU A 50 5.01 17.50 0.57
C LEU A 50 6.17 16.90 -0.22
N LEU A 51 6.63 17.60 -1.27
CA LEU A 51 7.79 17.19 -2.06
C LEU A 51 9.09 17.32 -1.25
N GLU A 52 9.27 18.38 -0.47
CA GLU A 52 10.40 18.50 0.45
C GLU A 52 10.42 17.36 1.48
N PHE A 53 9.27 17.04 2.07
CA PHE A 53 9.14 15.91 2.98
C PHE A 53 9.47 14.57 2.29
N ARG A 54 9.04 14.40 1.04
CA ARG A 54 9.36 13.22 0.21
C ARG A 54 10.87 13.07 0.02
N GLU A 55 11.57 14.15 -0.30
CA GLU A 55 13.01 14.16 -0.61
C GLU A 55 13.91 14.03 0.63
N ARG A 56 13.36 14.09 1.85
CA ARG A 56 14.14 13.98 3.09
C ARG A 56 14.96 12.67 3.19
N TYR A 57 14.54 11.64 2.44
CA TYR A 57 15.28 10.40 2.26
C TYR A 57 15.24 9.92 0.81
N HIS A 58 16.32 9.26 0.38
CA HIS A 58 16.37 8.55 -0.90
C HIS A 58 15.27 7.48 -0.98
N SER A 59 14.69 7.28 -2.15
CA SER A 59 13.53 6.40 -2.33
C SER A 59 13.75 4.92 -2.02
N TYR A 60 14.96 4.42 -2.20
CA TYR A 60 15.37 3.07 -1.77
C TYR A 60 15.73 2.95 -0.28
N ASN A 61 15.71 4.04 0.49
CA ASN A 61 15.86 3.99 1.93
C ASN A 61 14.53 3.58 2.57
N LEU A 62 14.26 2.28 2.56
CA LEU A 62 13.06 1.68 3.13
C LEU A 62 13.29 1.28 4.59
N LEU A 63 12.32 1.54 5.46
CA LEU A 63 12.39 1.19 6.88
C LEU A 63 11.71 -0.17 7.09
N HIS A 64 12.51 -1.23 7.29
CA HIS A 64 12.01 -2.63 7.33
C HIS A 64 11.20 -3.04 6.10
N GLY A 65 11.63 -2.57 4.93
CA GLY A 65 10.94 -2.77 3.66
C GLY A 65 9.77 -1.82 3.40
N LEU A 66 9.45 -0.92 4.34
CA LEU A 66 8.36 0.05 4.22
C LEU A 66 8.81 1.39 3.61
N CYS A 67 7.96 1.97 2.76
CA CYS A 67 8.15 3.34 2.29
C CYS A 67 8.15 4.33 3.46
N ARG A 68 9.13 5.24 3.50
CA ARG A 68 9.19 6.32 4.51
C ARG A 68 8.08 7.35 4.39
N ASN A 69 7.35 7.37 3.27
CA ASN A 69 6.19 8.24 3.07
C ASN A 69 4.86 7.55 3.43
N LEU A 70 4.88 6.29 3.88
CA LEU A 70 3.68 5.64 4.39
C LEU A 70 3.47 6.04 5.86
N ILE A 71 2.33 6.65 6.15
CA ILE A 71 1.95 7.15 7.47
C ILE A 71 0.62 6.56 7.92
N GLU A 72 0.30 6.74 9.19
CA GLU A 72 -1.02 6.45 9.73
C GLU A 72 -1.81 7.74 9.91
N LYS A 73 -3.02 7.77 9.36
CA LYS A 73 -3.99 8.86 9.54
C LYS A 73 -5.37 8.24 9.75
N GLU A 74 -6.05 8.62 10.84
CA GLU A 74 -7.41 8.13 11.15
C GLU A 74 -7.54 6.59 11.14
N GLY A 75 -6.50 5.90 11.64
CA GLY A 75 -6.44 4.43 11.68
C GLY A 75 -6.11 3.75 10.35
N GLN A 76 -5.90 4.51 9.27
CA GLN A 76 -5.58 3.99 7.94
C GLN A 76 -4.11 4.23 7.58
N ALA A 77 -3.51 3.28 6.86
CA ALA A 77 -2.20 3.44 6.27
C ALA A 77 -2.32 4.17 4.93
N ILE A 78 -1.81 5.40 4.85
CA ILE A 78 -1.93 6.24 3.66
C ILE A 78 -0.57 6.74 3.19
N CYS A 79 -0.49 7.05 1.89
CA CYS A 79 0.61 7.82 1.34
C CYS A 79 0.10 9.24 1.02
N PRO A 80 0.58 10.30 1.70
CA PRO A 80 0.12 11.66 1.48
C PRO A 80 0.49 12.18 0.08
N LEU A 81 1.37 11.49 -0.63
CA LEU A 81 1.80 11.80 -2.00
C LEU A 81 0.89 11.17 -3.08
N HIS A 82 -0.07 10.32 -2.68
CA HIS A 82 -0.94 9.60 -3.61
C HIS A 82 -1.87 10.58 -4.35
N PRO A 83 -2.16 10.37 -5.67
CA PRO A 83 -3.00 11.28 -6.45
C PRO A 83 -4.43 11.44 -5.91
N MET A 84 -4.95 10.43 -5.21
CA MET A 84 -6.25 10.51 -4.52
C MET A 84 -6.31 11.63 -3.47
N LEU A 85 -5.16 12.00 -2.89
CA LEU A 85 -5.05 13.06 -1.88
C LEU A 85 -4.52 14.39 -2.45
N ASN A 86 -4.23 14.44 -3.75
CA ASN A 86 -3.55 15.56 -4.41
C ASN A 86 -4.23 15.97 -5.73
N SER A 87 -5.56 15.98 -5.76
CA SER A 87 -6.35 16.41 -6.93
C SER A 87 -5.97 15.71 -8.25
N GLY A 88 -5.60 14.43 -8.17
CA GLY A 88 -5.18 13.63 -9.32
C GLY A 88 -3.71 13.75 -9.70
N LYS A 89 -2.93 14.66 -9.08
CA LYS A 89 -1.49 14.79 -9.31
C LYS A 89 -0.73 13.74 -8.51
N ASP A 90 0.04 12.89 -9.19
CA ASP A 90 0.83 11.87 -8.53
C ASP A 90 2.18 12.42 -8.05
N LEU A 91 2.26 12.81 -6.78
CA LEU A 91 3.48 13.36 -6.19
C LEU A 91 4.55 12.29 -5.89
N ARG A 92 4.31 11.04 -6.27
CA ARG A 92 5.28 9.94 -6.14
C ARG A 92 6.22 9.84 -7.33
N GLU A 93 5.85 10.43 -8.47
CA GLU A 93 6.63 10.38 -9.71
C GLU A 93 8.07 10.86 -9.49
N GLY A 94 9.01 10.10 -10.03
CA GLY A 94 10.45 10.35 -9.92
C GLY A 94 11.07 10.00 -8.56
N HIS A 95 10.28 9.68 -7.54
CA HIS A 95 10.79 9.25 -6.23
C HIS A 95 10.64 7.76 -6.06
N CYS A 96 9.42 7.24 -6.02
CA CYS A 96 9.20 5.82 -5.82
C CYS A 96 8.66 5.11 -7.07
N ASP A 97 8.64 3.78 -7.04
CA ASP A 97 8.11 2.96 -8.12
C ASP A 97 6.57 2.99 -8.11
N ALA A 98 5.98 4.14 -8.41
CA ALA A 98 4.54 4.36 -8.40
C ALA A 98 3.78 3.42 -9.37
N ALA A 99 4.49 2.86 -10.35
CA ALA A 99 3.98 1.86 -11.29
C ALA A 99 4.08 0.41 -10.76
N TYR A 100 4.75 0.19 -9.62
CA TYR A 100 4.85 -1.14 -9.03
C TYR A 100 3.48 -1.67 -8.62
N PHE A 101 3.18 -2.85 -9.14
CA PHE A 101 2.14 -3.72 -8.65
C PHE A 101 2.77 -4.99 -8.10
N CYS A 102 2.34 -5.41 -6.91
CA CYS A 102 2.69 -6.73 -6.39
C CYS A 102 2.12 -7.83 -7.29
N ALA A 103 2.62 -9.06 -7.16
CA ALA A 103 2.17 -10.19 -7.96
C ALA A 103 0.64 -10.38 -7.89
N THR A 104 0.05 -10.21 -6.70
CA THR A 104 -1.40 -10.29 -6.51
C THR A 104 -2.15 -9.23 -7.31
N ALA A 105 -1.74 -7.96 -7.22
CA ALA A 105 -2.40 -6.87 -7.91
C ALA A 105 -2.28 -7.00 -9.45
N ARG A 106 -1.12 -7.45 -9.95
CA ARG A 106 -0.93 -7.75 -11.38
C ARG A 106 -1.90 -8.83 -11.83
N LEU A 107 -1.96 -9.95 -11.11
CA LEU A 107 -2.83 -11.05 -11.50
C LEU A 107 -4.31 -10.67 -11.41
N PHE A 108 -4.72 -10.01 -10.33
CA PHE A 108 -6.07 -9.49 -10.16
C PHE A 108 -6.49 -8.60 -11.33
N SER A 109 -5.61 -7.70 -11.78
CA SER A 109 -5.89 -6.80 -12.91
C SER A 109 -6.13 -7.51 -14.24
N SER A 110 -5.63 -8.75 -14.38
CA SER A 110 -5.83 -9.58 -15.57
C SER A 110 -7.14 -10.37 -15.56
N TRP A 111 -7.81 -10.46 -14.40
CA TRP A 111 -9.05 -11.22 -14.25
C TRP A 111 -10.26 -10.45 -14.80
N LYS A 112 -11.27 -11.21 -15.23
CA LYS A 112 -12.60 -10.68 -15.53
C LYS A 112 -13.24 -10.13 -14.24
N GLU A 113 -14.12 -9.14 -14.40
CA GLU A 113 -14.80 -8.45 -13.30
C GLU A 113 -15.48 -9.40 -12.31
N GLU A 114 -16.18 -10.43 -12.79
CA GLU A 114 -16.82 -11.43 -11.92
C GLU A 114 -15.81 -12.09 -10.96
N LYS A 115 -14.62 -12.44 -11.46
CA LYS A 115 -13.56 -13.06 -10.65
C LYS A 115 -12.88 -12.04 -9.72
N GLN A 116 -12.77 -10.79 -10.16
CA GLN A 116 -12.32 -9.70 -9.30
C GLN A 116 -13.26 -9.53 -8.10
N THR A 117 -14.58 -9.51 -8.33
CA THR A 117 -15.59 -9.43 -7.26
C THR A 117 -15.49 -10.60 -6.29
N LYS A 118 -15.43 -11.84 -6.78
CA LYS A 118 -15.25 -13.03 -5.92
C LYS A 118 -14.00 -12.96 -5.05
N PHE A 119 -12.90 -12.45 -5.60
CA PHE A 119 -11.66 -12.29 -4.84
C PHE A 119 -11.75 -11.20 -3.78
N LEU A 120 -12.43 -10.09 -4.07
CA LEU A 120 -12.68 -9.02 -3.08
C LEU A 120 -13.56 -9.52 -1.93
N ASP A 121 -14.59 -10.31 -2.24
CA ASP A 121 -15.45 -10.94 -1.23
C ASP A 121 -14.65 -11.93 -0.37
N PHE A 122 -13.81 -12.76 -0.99
CA PHE A 122 -12.90 -13.67 -0.31
C PHE A 122 -11.99 -12.93 0.69
N ILE A 123 -11.33 -11.84 0.26
CA ILE A 123 -10.47 -11.03 1.12
C ILE A 123 -11.27 -10.43 2.29
N THR A 124 -12.44 -9.87 2.01
CA THR A 124 -13.31 -9.24 3.01
C THR A 124 -13.72 -10.25 4.09
N ASN A 125 -14.08 -11.47 3.68
CA ASN A 125 -14.52 -12.52 4.59
C ASN A 125 -13.39 -13.08 5.47
N LYS A 126 -12.13 -13.00 5.05
CA LYS A 126 -10.98 -13.42 5.87
C LYS A 126 -10.74 -12.54 7.08
N LYS A 127 -11.28 -11.31 7.11
CA LYS A 127 -11.11 -10.35 8.22
C LYS A 127 -9.64 -10.17 8.63
N LEU A 128 -8.74 -10.12 7.65
CA LEU A 128 -7.32 -9.92 7.90
C LEU A 128 -7.07 -8.51 8.44
N ASP A 129 -6.15 -8.39 9.38
CA ASP A 129 -5.62 -7.07 9.71
C ASP A 129 -4.78 -6.51 8.54
N ARG A 130 -4.51 -5.20 8.56
CA ARG A 130 -3.79 -4.52 7.46
C ARG A 130 -2.38 -5.06 7.21
N PHE A 131 -1.73 -5.59 8.24
CA PHE A 131 -0.35 -6.10 8.15
C PHE A 131 -0.34 -7.46 7.47
N ASP A 132 -1.20 -8.36 7.93
CA ASP A 132 -1.36 -9.69 7.32
C ASP A 132 -1.89 -9.58 5.90
N PHE A 133 -2.86 -8.68 5.67
CA PHE A 133 -3.35 -8.35 4.34
C PHE A 133 -2.20 -7.90 3.44
N SER A 134 -1.42 -6.89 3.84
CA SER A 134 -0.31 -6.36 3.04
C SER A 134 0.76 -7.41 2.75
N LYS A 135 1.13 -8.23 3.73
CA LYS A 135 2.13 -9.28 3.58
C LYS A 135 1.67 -10.37 2.62
N GLN A 136 0.44 -10.85 2.76
CA GLN A 136 -0.10 -11.90 1.89
C GLN A 136 -0.40 -11.41 0.48
N MET A 137 -0.73 -10.12 0.33
CA MET A 137 -0.82 -9.45 -0.97
C MET A 137 0.54 -9.44 -1.69
N GLU A 138 1.61 -9.08 -0.98
CA GLU A 138 2.96 -9.03 -1.54
C GLU A 138 3.53 -10.43 -1.84
N SER A 139 3.37 -11.39 -0.93
CA SER A 139 3.86 -12.77 -1.11
C SER A 139 3.06 -13.60 -2.13
N GLY A 140 1.87 -13.12 -2.52
CA GLY A 140 0.96 -13.83 -3.40
C GLY A 140 0.15 -14.94 -2.71
N GLU A 141 0.20 -15.04 -1.39
CA GLU A 141 -0.48 -16.12 -0.65
C GLU A 141 -2.00 -16.04 -0.77
N LEU A 142 -2.57 -14.83 -0.73
CA LEU A 142 -4.02 -14.64 -0.91
C LEU A 142 -4.51 -15.18 -2.26
N VAL A 143 -3.73 -14.97 -3.32
CA VAL A 143 -4.05 -15.50 -4.65
C VAL A 143 -3.98 -17.01 -4.65
N LYS A 144 -2.91 -17.60 -4.10
CA LYS A 144 -2.74 -19.05 -4.08
C LYS A 144 -3.90 -19.72 -3.35
N GLU A 145 -4.27 -19.19 -2.20
CA GLU A 145 -5.38 -19.70 -1.40
C GLU A 145 -6.71 -19.59 -2.16
N PHE A 146 -7.01 -18.43 -2.74
CA PHE A 146 -8.21 -18.24 -3.55
C PHE A 146 -8.28 -19.22 -4.74
N MET A 147 -7.18 -19.36 -5.47
CA MET A 147 -7.10 -20.27 -6.63
C MET A 147 -7.17 -21.75 -6.25
N ALA A 148 -6.78 -22.13 -5.02
CA ALA A 148 -6.93 -23.49 -4.53
C ALA A 148 -8.40 -23.82 -4.22
N GLY A 149 -9.16 -22.87 -3.67
CA GLY A 149 -10.60 -23.01 -3.41
C GLY A 149 -11.45 -23.08 -4.68
N GLU A 150 -11.00 -22.44 -5.77
CA GLU A 150 -11.68 -22.47 -7.08
C GLU A 150 -11.48 -23.80 -7.85
N LYS A 151 -10.59 -24.70 -7.40
CA LYS A 151 -10.33 -26.00 -8.03
C LYS A 151 -11.26 -27.12 -7.54
N ILE A 152 -12.35 -26.78 -6.87
CA ILE A 152 -13.37 -27.71 -6.35
C ILE A 152 -14.63 -27.60 -7.19
#